data_AF-A0A6V8Q8M6-F1
#
_entry.id   AF-A0A6V8Q8M6-F1
#
_cell.length_a   1.000
_cell.length_b   1.000
_cell.length_c   1.000
_cell.angle_alpha   90.00
_cell.angle_beta   90.00
_cell.angle_gamma   90.00
#
_symmetry.space_group_name_H-M   'P 1'
#
loop_
_entity.id
_entity.type
_entity.pdbx_description
1 polymer ?
#
loop_
_entity_poly.entity_id
_entity_poly.type
_entity_poly.pdbx_seq_one_letter_code
_entity_poly.pdbx_strand_id
1 'polypeptide(L)' 'GLGTCWIGRFKEPEVRNILEVPEGLRVIALTPLGYLSTSFVAKDRGRKSPGEIVHYEKF' A
#
# COMPACT_ATOMS: atom_id res chain seq x y z
N GLY A 1 8.44 16.19 5.11
CA GLY A 1 7.39 15.16 5.28
C GLY A 1 7.94 13.79 4.95
N LEU A 2 7.25 12.71 5.34
CA LEU A 2 7.62 11.32 5.03
C LEU A 2 6.82 10.81 3.82
N GLY A 3 7.46 9.95 3.03
CA GLY A 3 6.83 9.20 1.94
C GLY A 3 6.69 7.72 2.30
N THR A 4 5.71 7.07 1.67
CA THR A 4 5.49 5.63 1.80
C THR A 4 4.99 5.02 0.50
N CYS A 5 5.05 3.69 0.38
CA CYS A 5 4.62 2.95 -0.81
C CYS A 5 3.96 1.64 -0.39
N TRP A 6 2.82 1.31 -0.99
CA TRP A 6 2.22 -0.01 -0.80
C TRP A 6 2.99 -1.07 -1.60
N ILE A 7 3.58 -2.05 -0.92
CA ILE A 7 4.22 -3.19 -1.60
C ILE A 7 3.15 -4.26 -1.85
N GLY A 8 2.57 -4.27 -3.05
CA GLY A 8 1.57 -5.26 -3.46
C GLY A 8 2.16 -6.59 -3.93
N ARG A 9 3.48 -6.66 -4.12
CA ARG A 9 4.18 -7.84 -4.66
C ARG A 9 5.23 -8.33 -3.66
N PHE A 10 4.80 -9.11 -2.69
CA PHE A 10 5.69 -9.87 -1.80
C PHE A 10 5.11 -11.26 -1.56
N LYS A 11 5.97 -12.20 -1.15
CA LYS A 11 5.56 -13.54 -0.75
C LYS A 11 5.36 -13.57 0.76
N GLU A 12 4.10 -13.56 1.17
CA GLU A 12 3.70 -13.54 2.58
C GLU A 12 4.38 -14.63 3.43
N PRO A 13 4.49 -15.90 2.98
CA PRO A 13 5.14 -16.95 3.77
C PRO A 13 6.64 -16.69 4.04
N GLU A 14 7.36 -16.11 3.07
CA GLU A 14 8.78 -15.79 3.24
C GLU A 14 8.95 -14.68 4.29
N VAL A 15 8.09 -13.66 4.25
CA VAL A 15 8.13 -12.54 5.21
C VAL A 15 7.75 -13.01 6.62
N ARG A 16 6.73 -13.86 6.73
CA ARG A 16 6.35 -14.52 7.98
C ARG A 16 7.52 -15.26 8.62
N ASN A 17 8.30 -16.00 7.84
CA ASN A 17 9.46 -16.73 8.34
C ASN A 17 10.58 -15.78 8.77
N ILE A 18 10.88 -14.75 7.99
CA ILE A 18 11.94 -13.77 8.30
C ILE A 18 11.64 -13.00 9.60
N LEU A 19 10.37 -12.64 9.80
CA LEU A 19 9.92 -11.84 10.96
C LEU A 19 9.44 -12.71 12.13
N GLU A 20 9.56 -14.03 12.03
CA GLU A 20 9.13 -14.99 13.05
C GLU A 20 7.68 -14.78 13.50
N VAL A 21 6.78 -14.50 12.56
CA VAL A 21 5.39 -14.13 12.87
C VAL A 21 4.65 -15.34 13.50
N PRO A 22 4.01 -15.16 14.67
CA PRO A 22 3.28 -16.24 15.36
C PRO A 22 2.17 -16.88 14.54
N GLU A 23 1.82 -18.13 14.86
CA GLU A 23 0.65 -18.81 14.30
C GLU A 23 -0.65 -18.01 14.56
N GLY A 24 -1.58 -18.06 13.60
CA GLY A 24 -2.83 -17.30 13.65
C GLY A 24 -2.71 -15.83 13.22
N LEU A 25 -1.51 -15.31 12.98
CA LEU A 25 -1.28 -13.96 12.45
C LEU A 25 -0.89 -13.98 10.97
N ARG A 26 -1.29 -12.93 10.23
CA ARG A 26 -1.03 -12.80 8.79
C ARG A 26 -0.40 -11.45 8.47
N VAL A 27 0.61 -11.43 7.60
CA VAL A 27 1.18 -10.19 7.07
C VAL A 27 0.29 -9.66 5.94
N ILE A 28 -0.43 -8.56 6.20
CA ILE A 28 -1.40 -7.99 5.25
C ILE A 28 -0.77 -7.01 4.26
N ALA A 29 0.30 -6.34 4.67
CA ALA A 29 0.93 -5.29 3.89
C ALA A 29 2.38 -5.08 4.33
N LEU A 30 3.20 -4.61 3.40
CA LEU A 30 4.52 -4.05 3.66
C LEU A 30 4.56 -2.62 3.15
N THR A 31 5.10 -1.72 3.97
CA THR A 31 5.07 -0.28 3.70
C THR A 31 6.38 0.38 4.15
N PRO A 32 7.36 0.60 3.25
CA PRO A 32 8.56 1.36 3.61
C PRO A 32 8.18 2.79 4.00
N LEU A 33 8.91 3.36 4.95
CA LEU A 33 8.71 4.73 5.42
C LEU A 33 10.05 5.46 5.41
N GLY A 34 10.08 6.67 4.87
CA GLY A 34 11.31 7.45 4.83
C GLY A 34 11.13 8.84 4.22
N TYR A 35 12.23 9.60 4.17
CA TYR A 35 12.26 10.87 3.48
C TYR A 35 12.41 10.66 1.97
N LEU A 36 11.67 11.44 1.18
CA LEU A 36 11.74 11.39 -0.27
C LEU A 36 13.11 11.92 -0.75
N SER A 37 13.61 11.35 -1.85
CA SER A 37 14.76 11.93 -2.55
C SER A 37 14.47 13.38 -2.94
N THR A 38 15.49 14.24 -2.91
CA THR A 38 15.37 15.65 -3.33
C THR A 38 14.95 15.80 -4.79
N SER A 39 15.20 14.79 -5.62
CA SER A 39 14.80 14.73 -7.04
C SER A 39 13.41 14.13 -7.27
N PHE A 40 12.71 13.67 -6.23
CA PHE A 40 11.43 12.97 -6.39
C PHE A 40 10.30 13.95 -6.73
N VAL A 41 9.62 13.67 -7.84
CA VAL A 41 8.37 14.35 -8.23
C VAL A 41 7.28 13.29 -8.33
N ALA A 42 6.21 13.46 -7.56
CA ALA A 42 5.07 12.56 -7.62
C ALA A 42 4.38 12.66 -8.98
N LYS A 43 4.22 11.52 -9.66
CA LYS A 43 3.40 11.44 -10.88
C LYS A 43 1.93 11.34 -10.48
N ASP A 44 1.08 12.13 -11.13
CA ASP A 44 -0.35 11.88 -11.08
C ASP A 44 -0.63 10.48 -11.65
N ARG A 45 -1.38 9.68 -10.89
CA ARG A 45 -1.82 8.34 -11.29
C ARG A 45 -3.27 8.32 -11.75
N GLY A 46 -3.93 9.48 -11.76
CA GLY A 46 -5.35 9.60 -11.96
C GLY A 46 -6.15 9.08 -10.77
N ARG A 47 -7.33 9.66 -10.59
CA ARG A 47 -8.42 9.07 -9.83
C ARG A 47 -9.64 9.10 -10.72
N LYS A 48 -10.49 8.07 -10.61
CA LYS A 48 -11.84 8.14 -11.19
C LYS A 48 -12.55 9.36 -10.61
N SER A 49 -13.34 10.03 -11.43
CA SER A 49 -14.21 11.10 -10.96
C SER A 49 -15.24 10.55 -9.97
N PRO A 50 -15.74 11.37 -9.03
CA PRO A 50 -16.74 10.90 -8.07
C PRO A 50 -17.98 10.27 -8.73
N GLY A 51 -18.43 10.80 -9.87
CA GLY A 51 -19.59 10.26 -10.60
C GLY A 51 -19.40 8.84 -11.16
N GLU A 52 -18.18 8.30 -11.19
CA GLU A 52 -17.90 6.92 -11.60
C GLU A 52 -17.88 5.92 -10.43
N ILE A 53 -17.85 6.40 -9.19
CA ILE A 53 -17.66 5.54 -8.01
C ILE A 53 -18.69 5.79 -6.90
N VAL A 54 -19.35 6.95 -6.88
CA VAL A 54 -20.37 7.31 -5.90
C VAL A 54 -21.74 6.93 -6.43
N HIS A 55 -22.48 6.17 -5.63
CA HIS A 55 -23.83 5.71 -5.95
C HIS A 55 -24.77 6.01 -4.78
N TYR A 56 -26.00 6.43 -5.07
CA TYR A 56 -27.04 6.74 -4.07
C TYR A 56 -28.17 5.70 -4.19
N GLU A 57 -28.67 5.24 -3.04
CA GLU A 57 -29.73 4.22 -2.89
C GLU A 57 -29.41 2.81 -3.42
N LYS A 58 -28.67 2.71 -4.53
CA LYS A 58 -28.30 1.46 -5.21
C LYS A 58 -26.99 1.66 -5.96
N PHE A 59 -26.23 0.57 -6.14
CA PHE A 59 -25.07 0.51 -7.04
C PHE A 59 -25.50 0.63 -8.50
#